data_AF-A0A920W5C1-F1
#
_entry.id   AF-A0A920W5C1-F1
#
_cell.length_a   1.000
_cell.length_b   1.000
_cell.length_c   1.000
_cell.angle_alpha   90.00
_cell.angle_beta   90.00
_cell.angle_gamma   90.00
#
_symmetry.space_group_name_H-M   'P 1'
#
loop_
_entity.id
_entity.type
_entity.pdbx_description
1 polymer ?
#
loop_
_entity_poly.entity_id
_entity_poly.type
_entity_poly.pdbx_seq_one_letter_code
_entity_poly.pdbx_strand_id
1 'polypeptide(L)'
;MKQPQYRPLSVERQIILVFAGTKGFLDGVAEAKVANYEKGLYEFMDTRYSNVVSRIASEKKLDEQLTADLDKALKEFTEQFVASNNDAAA
;
A
#
# COMPACT_ATOMS: atom_id res chain seq x y z
N MET A 1 -4.46 -27.68 14.51
CA MET A 1 -3.73 -27.28 13.29
C MET A 1 -3.42 -25.79 13.41
N LYS A 2 -2.14 -25.44 13.36
CA LYS A 2 -1.63 -24.10 13.71
C LYS A 2 -2.14 -23.10 12.68
N GLN A 3 -2.82 -22.05 13.16
CA GLN A 3 -3.16 -20.85 12.41
C GLN A 3 -1.93 -20.36 11.63
N PRO A 4 -2.09 -19.76 10.42
CA PRO A 4 -0.96 -19.27 9.64
C PRO A 4 -0.10 -18.36 10.52
N GLN A 5 1.12 -18.82 10.74
CA GLN A 5 2.09 -18.25 11.67
C GLN A 5 2.41 -16.81 11.25
N TYR A 6 2.39 -15.87 12.22
CA TYR A 6 2.78 -14.47 12.10
C TYR A 6 3.81 -14.26 10.98
N ARG A 7 3.38 -13.68 9.85
CA ARG A 7 4.33 -13.03 8.95
C ARG A 7 4.53 -11.62 9.50
N PRO A 8 5.63 -11.34 10.20
CA PRO A 8 5.91 -9.97 10.58
C PRO A 8 5.88 -9.12 9.30
N LEU A 9 5.05 -8.09 9.30
CA LEU A 9 5.07 -7.06 8.28
C LEU A 9 6.48 -6.48 8.25
N SER A 10 7.11 -6.52 7.09
CA SER A 10 8.41 -5.88 6.93
C SER A 10 8.29 -4.37 7.16
N VAL A 11 9.36 -3.75 7.63
CA VAL A 11 9.34 -2.34 8.06
C VAL A 11 8.94 -1.43 6.89
N GLU A 12 9.41 -1.73 5.68
CA GLU A 12 9.05 -1.00 4.47
C GLU A 12 7.55 -1.08 4.16
N ARG A 13 6.90 -2.22 4.39
CA ARG A 13 5.44 -2.36 4.21
C ARG A 13 4.67 -1.55 5.26
N GLN A 14 5.14 -1.53 6.50
CA GLN A 14 4.55 -0.68 7.54
C GLN A 14 4.70 0.80 7.19
N ILE A 15 5.88 1.22 6.69
CA ILE A 15 6.12 2.60 6.25
C ILE A 15 5.16 2.99 5.12
N ILE A 16 5.00 2.13 4.11
CA ILE A 16 4.07 2.35 3.00
C ILE A 16 2.64 2.54 3.51
N LEU A 17 2.15 1.65 4.38
CA LEU A 17 0.78 1.70 4.90
C LEU A 17 0.54 2.94 5.79
N VAL A 18 1.50 3.27 6.66
CA VAL A 18 1.43 4.47 7.51
C VAL A 18 1.44 5.71 6.64
N PHE A 19 2.33 5.80 5.64
CA PHE A 19 2.36 6.92 4.70
C PHE A 19 1.01 7.07 3.99
N ALA A 20 0.44 5.97 3.51
CA ALA A 20 -0.87 5.96 2.86
C ALA A 20 -1.98 6.54 3.76
N GLY A 21 -1.99 6.12 5.04
CA GLY A 21 -2.93 6.65 6.04
C GLY A 21 -2.71 8.14 6.33
N THR A 22 -1.45 8.58 6.51
CA THR A 22 -1.14 10.00 6.80
C THR A 22 -1.45 10.95 5.66
N LYS A 23 -1.49 10.44 4.41
CA LYS A 23 -1.82 11.20 3.21
C LYS A 23 -3.30 11.13 2.82
N GLY A 24 -4.11 10.39 3.57
CA GLY A 24 -5.56 10.28 3.34
C GLY A 24 -5.95 9.34 2.19
N PHE A 25 -5.05 8.48 1.71
CA PHE A 25 -5.39 7.52 0.63
C PHE A 25 -6.44 6.49 1.07
N LEU A 26 -6.56 6.26 2.38
CA LEU A 26 -7.55 5.34 2.95
C LEU A 26 -8.89 6.02 3.26
N ASP A 27 -9.01 7.34 3.14
CA ASP A 27 -10.21 8.08 3.56
C ASP A 27 -11.47 7.68 2.76
N GLY A 28 -11.28 7.29 1.50
CA GLY A 28 -12.36 6.79 0.62
C GLY A 28 -12.58 5.27 0.67
N VAL A 29 -11.80 4.54 1.47
CA VAL A 29 -11.87 3.07 1.55
C VAL A 29 -12.78 2.68 2.70
N ALA A 30 -13.86 1.95 2.39
CA ALA A 30 -14.76 1.42 3.41
C ALA A 30 -13.99 0.54 4.42
N GLU A 31 -14.33 0.62 5.70
CA GLU A 31 -13.66 -0.11 6.78
C GLU A 31 -13.55 -1.63 6.49
N ALA A 32 -14.64 -2.23 6.02
CA ALA A 32 -14.70 -3.64 5.65
C ALA A 32 -13.77 -4.04 4.47
N LYS A 33 -13.24 -3.05 3.73
CA LYS A 33 -12.36 -3.23 2.57
C LYS A 33 -10.90 -2.88 2.87
N VAL A 34 -10.58 -2.32 4.03
CA VAL A 34 -9.20 -1.91 4.39
C VAL A 34 -8.23 -3.09 4.34
N ALA A 35 -8.63 -4.27 4.82
CA ALA A 35 -7.78 -5.47 4.75
C ALA A 35 -7.48 -5.91 3.31
N ASN A 36 -8.45 -5.75 2.40
CA ASN A 36 -8.26 -6.06 0.98
C ASN A 36 -7.39 -5.00 0.30
N TYR A 37 -7.56 -3.73 0.67
CA TYR A 37 -6.72 -2.63 0.21
C TYR A 37 -5.26 -2.86 0.61
N GLU A 38 -5.00 -3.17 1.88
CA GLU A 38 -3.65 -3.45 2.38
C GLU A 38 -2.97 -4.59 1.59
N LYS A 39 -3.67 -5.72 1.43
CA LYS A 39 -3.12 -6.87 0.69
C LYS A 39 -2.85 -6.53 -0.77
N GLY A 40 -3.82 -5.90 -1.44
CA GLY A 40 -3.67 -5.49 -2.83
C GLY A 40 -2.56 -4.46 -3.03
N LEU A 41 -2.37 -3.56 -2.07
CA LEU A 41 -1.34 -2.54 -2.11
C LEU A 41 0.05 -3.19 -2.10
N TYR A 42 0.29 -4.16 -1.21
CA TYR A 42 1.58 -4.84 -1.18
C TYR A 42 1.86 -5.61 -2.47
N GLU A 43 0.86 -6.33 -3.00
CA GLU A 43 1.00 -7.05 -4.27
C GLU A 43 1.26 -6.09 -5.43
N PHE A 44 0.57 -4.95 -5.48
CA PHE A 44 0.76 -3.91 -6.48
C PHE A 44 2.16 -3.29 -6.40
N MET A 45 2.61 -2.92 -5.19
CA MET A 45 3.93 -2.34 -4.96
C MET A 45 5.04 -3.33 -5.32
N ASP A 46 4.93 -4.59 -4.90
CA ASP A 46 5.92 -5.63 -5.21
C ASP A 46 5.99 -5.92 -6.72
N THR A 47 4.89 -5.73 -7.46
CA THR A 47 4.83 -6.01 -8.90
C THR A 47 5.27 -4.82 -9.77
N ARG A 48 4.80 -3.61 -9.43
CA ARG A 48 4.97 -2.42 -10.29
C ARG A 48 5.99 -1.40 -9.77
N TYR A 49 6.21 -1.38 -8.46
CA TYR A 49 7.03 -0.37 -7.78
C TYR A 49 8.07 -1.04 -6.86
N SER A 50 8.59 -2.20 -7.25
CA SER A 50 9.54 -2.99 -6.46
C SER A 50 10.85 -2.24 -6.16
N ASN A 51 11.24 -1.32 -7.04
CA ASN A 51 12.34 -0.39 -6.81
C ASN A 51 12.05 0.57 -5.64
N VAL A 52 10.82 1.09 -5.54
CA VAL A 52 10.40 1.96 -4.43
C VAL A 52 10.41 1.18 -3.12
N VAL A 53 9.86 -0.04 -3.10
CA VAL A 53 9.91 -0.93 -1.93
C VAL A 53 11.36 -1.19 -1.48
N SER A 54 12.25 -1.51 -2.43
CA SER A 54 13.67 -1.75 -2.16
C SER A 54 14.41 -0.51 -1.65
N ARG A 55 14.06 0.67 -2.18
CA ARG A 55 14.61 1.94 -1.70
C ARG A 55 14.16 2.24 -0.28
N ILE A 56 12.88 2.03 0.06
CA ILE A 56 12.40 2.20 1.44
C ILE A 56 13.09 1.22 2.41
N ALA A 57 13.37 -0.01 1.98
CA ALA A 57 14.07 -0.99 2.80
C ALA A 57 15.56 -0.65 3.05
N SER A 58 16.22 -0.03 2.07
CA SER A 58 17.66 0.29 2.13
C SER A 58 17.95 1.70 2.65
N GLU A 59 17.09 2.66 2.32
CA GLU A 59 17.18 4.04 2.75
C GLU A 59 16.46 4.23 4.08
N LYS A 60 17.17 4.77 5.08
CA LYS A 60 16.57 5.10 6.40
C LYS A 60 15.77 6.40 6.39
N LYS A 61 15.48 6.96 5.22
CA LYS A 61 14.77 8.23 5.02
C LYS A 61 13.95 8.18 3.73
N LEU A 62 12.82 8.89 3.72
CA LEU A 62 12.08 9.18 2.50
C LEU A 62 12.57 10.54 1.98
N ASP A 63 13.41 10.52 0.94
CA ASP A 63 13.77 11.76 0.24
C ASP A 63 12.63 12.24 -0.67
N GLU A 64 12.79 13.42 -1.26
CA GLU A 64 11.74 14.05 -2.07
C GLU A 64 11.35 13.18 -3.28
N GLN A 65 12.33 12.57 -3.95
CA GLN A 65 12.08 11.70 -5.10
C GLN A 65 11.36 10.42 -4.68
N LEU A 66 11.80 9.76 -3.61
CA LEU A 66 11.18 8.56 -3.08
C LEU A 66 9.76 8.83 -2.60
N THR A 67 9.53 9.99 -1.99
CA THR A 67 8.21 10.46 -1.57
C THR A 67 7.29 10.67 -2.77
N ALA A 68 7.78 11.30 -3.84
CA ALA A 68 7.00 11.51 -5.06
C ALA A 68 6.66 10.19 -5.77
N ASP A 69 7.62 9.25 -5.84
CA ASP A 69 7.40 7.93 -6.41
C ASP A 69 6.38 7.12 -5.60
N LEU A 70 6.45 7.18 -4.27
CA LEU A 70 5.51 6.52 -3.37
C LEU A 70 4.10 7.13 -3.47
N ASP A 71 3.98 8.46 -3.51
CA ASP A 71 2.71 9.17 -3.67
C ASP A 71 2.03 8.80 -4.99
N LYS A 72 2.80 8.78 -6.09
CA LYS A 72 2.33 8.33 -7.41
C LYS A 72 1.82 6.89 -7.36
N ALA A 73 2.58 5.98 -6.76
CA ALA A 73 2.21 4.57 -6.67
C ALA A 73 0.92 4.38 -5.86
N LEU A 74 0.79 5.07 -4.73
CA LEU A 74 -0.40 5.03 -3.88
C LEU A 74 -1.63 5.60 -4.57
N LYS A 75 -1.48 6.72 -5.29
CA LYS A 75 -2.56 7.31 -6.07
C LYS A 75 -3.05 6.34 -7.15
N GLU A 76 -2.12 5.80 -7.95
CA GLU A 76 -2.45 4.84 -9.01
C GLU A 76 -3.17 3.60 -8.45
N PHE A 77 -2.66 3.03 -7.35
CA PHE A 77 -3.29 1.87 -6.72
C PHE A 77 -4.68 2.21 -6.18
N THR A 78 -4.83 3.33 -5.47
CA THR A 78 -6.10 3.72 -4.84
C THR A 78 -7.18 3.93 -5.89
N GLU A 79 -6.85 4.61 -7.00
CA GLU A 79 -7.76 4.81 -8.12
C GLU A 79 -8.20 3.47 -8.73
N GLN A 80 -7.26 2.54 -8.97
CA GLN A 80 -7.57 1.21 -9.49
C GLN A 80 -8.43 0.39 -8.51
N PHE A 81 -8.10 0.45 -7.22
CA PHE A 81 -8.82 -0.28 -6.18
C PHE A 81 -10.25 0.22 -6.01
N VAL A 82 -10.45 1.53 -5.98
CA VAL A 82 -11.79 2.13 -5.86
C VAL A 82 -12.62 1.86 -7.11
N ALA A 83 -12.03 2.00 -8.31
CA ALA A 83 -12.72 1.66 -9.56
C ALA A 83 -13.19 0.20 -9.57
N SER A 84 -12.31 -0.74 -9.22
CA SER A 84 -12.65 -2.18 -9.19
C SER A 84 -13.65 -2.55 -8.09
N ASN A 85 -13.75 -1.77 -7.00
CA ASN A 85 -14.68 -2.06 -5.91
C ASN A 85 -16.04 -1.36 -6.06
N ASN A 86 -16.13 -0.28 -6.84
CA ASN A 86 -17.41 0.38 -7.15
C ASN A 86 -18.30 -0.48 -8.06
N ASP A 87 -17.71 -1.38 -8.85
CA ASP A 87 -18.46 -2.28 -9.74
C ASP A 87 -19.09 -3.48 -9.02
N ALA A 88 -18.73 -3.73 -7.75
CA ALA A 88 -19.27 -4.85 -6.95
C ALA A 88 -20.54 -4.48 -6.15
N ALA A 89 -21.04 -3.25 -6.30
CA ALA A 89 -22.22 -2.74 -5.59
C ALA A 89 -23.43 -2.45 -6.50
N ALA A 90 -23.41 -2.90 -7.77
CA ALA A 90 -24.52 -2.82 -8.71
C ALA A 90 -25.25 -4.18 -8.85
#